data_AF-A0A1G7CP88-F1
#
_entry.id   AF-A0A1G7CP88-F1
#
_cell.length_a   1.000
_cell.length_b   1.000
_cell.length_c   1.000
_cell.angle_alpha   90.00
_cell.angle_beta   90.00
_cell.angle_gamma   90.00
#
_symmetry.space_group_name_H-M   'P 1'
#
loop_
_entity.id
_entity.type
_entity.pdbx_description
1 polymer ?
#
loop_
_entity_poly.entity_id
_entity_poly.type
_entity_poly.pdbx_seq_one_letter_code
_entity_poly.pdbx_strand_id
1 'polypeptide(L)'
;MRGVILAAGQGQRLRPDTDDLPKTLLPVTATETILDTIVQGLAEVGITDLAVTVGHAAERIREHAPVLEERYGVTVAIVDNDKPHWNNAYSLWTARERYTGGAILVNGDTVHPSSIERNLLAAAAIDPRLLLALDDHKQLTDEAMKVRVGAGGVELIHKRQPTESAAGEYIGVSLIPAGLADDLTKALEATFTRDHTLYYEDAYQLLAEAGQIGTVSTGPVAWTEVDDHADWAVARAILREPSAEPGAAAVKGL
;
A
#
# COMPACT_ATOMS: atom_id res chain seq x y z
N MET A 1 8.18 -3.39 13.87
CA MET A 1 7.34 -2.77 12.82
C MET A 1 6.55 -3.89 12.15
N ARG A 2 5.31 -3.64 11.73
CA ARG A 2 4.44 -4.61 11.06
C ARG A 2 4.16 -4.24 9.61
N GLY A 3 3.64 -5.17 8.83
CA GLY A 3 3.00 -4.89 7.55
C GLY A 3 1.48 -4.84 7.73
N VAL A 4 0.80 -3.85 7.15
CA VAL A 4 -0.66 -3.77 7.10
C VAL A 4 -1.07 -3.71 5.64
N ILE A 5 -1.93 -4.64 5.22
CA ILE A 5 -2.39 -4.77 3.83
C ILE A 5 -3.91 -4.56 3.79
N LEU A 6 -4.39 -3.63 2.97
CA LEU A 6 -5.82 -3.39 2.80
C LEU A 6 -6.38 -4.21 1.63
N ALA A 7 -7.09 -5.30 1.96
CA ALA A 7 -7.65 -6.25 1.00
C ALA A 7 -9.20 -6.34 1.06
N ALA A 8 -9.88 -5.29 1.55
CA ALA A 8 -11.32 -5.31 1.76
C ALA A 8 -12.17 -4.98 0.51
N GLY A 9 -11.55 -4.45 -0.56
CA GLY A 9 -12.23 -3.93 -1.75
C GLY A 9 -12.83 -5.01 -2.65
N GLN A 10 -13.95 -4.68 -3.31
CA GLN A 10 -14.69 -5.62 -4.17
C GLN A 10 -14.12 -5.79 -5.59
N GLY A 11 -13.30 -4.86 -6.08
CA GLY A 11 -12.72 -4.95 -7.43
C GLY A 11 -13.74 -4.93 -8.57
N GLN A 12 -14.85 -4.17 -8.48
CA GLN A 12 -15.98 -4.27 -9.40
C GLN A 12 -15.66 -4.12 -10.90
N ARG A 13 -14.61 -3.35 -11.25
CA ARG A 13 -14.14 -3.16 -12.64
C ARG A 13 -13.44 -4.39 -13.22
N LEU A 14 -13.05 -5.34 -12.37
CA LEU A 14 -12.39 -6.60 -12.72
C LEU A 14 -13.38 -7.77 -12.76
N ARG A 15 -14.68 -7.51 -12.83
CA ARG A 15 -15.69 -8.58 -13.03
C ARG A 15 -15.58 -9.14 -14.45
N PRO A 16 -15.77 -10.46 -14.66
CA PRO A 16 -16.25 -11.44 -13.68
C PRO A 16 -15.16 -12.06 -12.79
N ASP A 17 -13.86 -11.77 -13.03
CA ASP A 17 -12.74 -12.42 -12.32
C ASP A 17 -12.75 -12.17 -10.80
N THR A 18 -13.48 -11.16 -10.33
CA THR A 18 -13.60 -10.77 -8.92
C THR A 18 -14.97 -11.04 -8.28
N ASP A 19 -15.87 -11.75 -8.98
CA ASP A 19 -17.19 -12.08 -8.41
C ASP A 19 -17.05 -12.93 -7.13
N ASP A 20 -16.20 -13.97 -7.17
CA ASP A 20 -15.97 -14.91 -6.06
C ASP A 20 -14.51 -14.92 -5.55
N LEU A 21 -13.69 -13.97 -6.00
CA LEU A 21 -12.27 -13.85 -5.68
C LEU A 21 -11.94 -12.39 -5.34
N PRO A 22 -11.28 -12.10 -4.21
CA PRO A 22 -10.83 -10.74 -3.93
C PRO A 22 -9.74 -10.36 -4.94
N LYS A 23 -9.72 -9.09 -5.38
CA LYS A 23 -8.75 -8.64 -6.40
C LYS A 23 -7.30 -8.94 -6.04
N THR A 24 -6.98 -8.91 -4.74
CA THR A 24 -5.64 -9.20 -4.22
C THR A 24 -5.19 -10.63 -4.52
N LEU A 25 -6.10 -11.57 -4.78
CA LEU A 25 -5.78 -12.94 -5.16
C LEU A 25 -5.78 -13.18 -6.68
N LEU A 26 -5.92 -12.13 -7.49
CA LEU A 26 -5.75 -12.27 -8.94
C LEU A 26 -4.30 -12.69 -9.26
N PRO A 27 -4.11 -13.70 -10.12
CA PRO A 27 -2.78 -14.19 -10.45
C PRO A 27 -2.02 -13.18 -11.31
N VAL A 28 -0.78 -12.90 -10.95
CA VAL A 28 0.14 -12.04 -11.70
C VAL A 28 1.26 -12.86 -12.35
N THR A 29 1.60 -14.01 -11.79
CA THR A 29 2.45 -15.03 -12.43
C THR A 29 1.72 -16.38 -12.49
N ALA A 30 2.44 -17.45 -12.84
CA ALA A 30 1.88 -18.80 -12.78
C ALA A 30 1.68 -19.30 -11.34
N THR A 31 2.40 -18.72 -10.39
CA THR A 31 2.47 -19.20 -9.00
C THR A 31 2.11 -18.16 -7.96
N GLU A 32 2.03 -16.87 -8.34
CA GLU A 32 1.85 -15.75 -7.42
C GLU A 32 0.65 -14.89 -7.79
N THR A 33 0.01 -14.35 -6.75
CA THR A 33 -1.06 -13.35 -6.80
C THR A 33 -0.53 -11.95 -6.51
N ILE A 34 -1.37 -10.92 -6.62
CA ILE A 34 -1.01 -9.56 -6.17
C ILE A 34 -0.62 -9.57 -4.67
N LEU A 35 -1.35 -10.32 -3.85
CA LEU A 35 -1.07 -10.45 -2.42
C LEU A 35 0.28 -11.14 -2.18
N ASP A 36 0.64 -12.15 -2.97
CA ASP A 36 1.96 -12.77 -2.92
C ASP A 36 3.07 -11.75 -3.14
N THR A 37 2.94 -10.86 -4.13
CA THR A 37 3.99 -9.86 -4.42
C THR A 37 4.16 -8.86 -3.28
N ILE A 38 3.07 -8.46 -2.64
CA ILE A 38 3.11 -7.55 -1.48
C ILE A 38 3.77 -8.25 -0.28
N VAL A 39 3.37 -9.48 0.02
CA VAL A 39 3.92 -10.26 1.14
C VAL A 39 5.40 -10.54 0.94
N GLN A 40 5.80 -10.93 -0.28
CA GLN A 40 7.20 -11.12 -0.62
C GLN A 40 8.00 -9.82 -0.44
N GLY A 41 7.52 -8.69 -0.95
CA GLY A 41 8.21 -7.41 -0.84
C GLY A 41 8.43 -6.97 0.61
N LEU A 42 7.43 -7.16 1.47
CA LEU A 42 7.54 -6.91 2.91
C LEU A 42 8.53 -7.87 3.59
N ALA A 43 8.49 -9.16 3.25
CA ALA A 43 9.42 -10.16 3.80
C ALA A 43 10.88 -9.87 3.40
N GLU A 44 11.13 -9.44 2.16
CA GLU A 44 12.46 -9.07 1.66
C GLU A 44 13.11 -7.92 2.44
N VAL A 45 12.30 -7.03 3.05
CA VAL A 45 12.79 -5.95 3.93
C VAL A 45 12.75 -6.31 5.42
N GLY A 46 12.48 -7.58 5.74
CA GLY A 46 12.48 -8.10 7.11
C GLY A 46 11.19 -7.86 7.91
N ILE A 47 10.10 -7.48 7.24
CA ILE A 47 8.78 -7.32 7.88
C ILE A 47 7.99 -8.62 7.71
N THR A 48 7.93 -9.41 8.78
CA THR A 48 7.30 -10.75 8.76
C THR A 48 6.05 -10.88 9.63
N ASP A 49 5.71 -9.87 10.45
CA ASP A 49 4.45 -9.80 11.19
C ASP A 49 3.46 -8.94 10.40
N LEU A 50 2.50 -9.60 9.74
CA LEU A 50 1.58 -9.00 8.79
C LEU A 50 0.15 -9.00 9.32
N ALA A 51 -0.59 -7.95 8.99
CA ALA A 51 -2.03 -7.89 9.16
C ALA A 51 -2.71 -7.62 7.82
N VAL A 52 -3.72 -8.40 7.47
CA VAL A 52 -4.50 -8.22 6.24
C VAL A 52 -5.93 -7.86 6.62
N THR A 53 -6.36 -6.64 6.30
CA THR A 53 -7.75 -6.24 6.47
C THR A 53 -8.58 -6.83 5.34
N VAL A 54 -9.58 -7.65 5.68
CA VAL A 54 -10.43 -8.37 4.73
C VAL A 54 -11.87 -7.88 4.78
N GLY A 55 -12.58 -8.06 3.66
CA GLY A 55 -13.97 -7.68 3.47
C GLY A 55 -14.65 -8.60 2.47
N HIS A 56 -14.78 -8.17 1.21
CA HIS A 56 -15.28 -9.03 0.12
C HIS A 56 -14.47 -10.32 0.01
N ALA A 57 -15.16 -11.46 -0.15
CA ALA A 57 -14.56 -12.78 -0.29
C ALA A 57 -13.45 -13.13 0.74
N ALA A 58 -13.59 -12.64 1.99
CA ALA A 58 -12.60 -12.80 3.06
C ALA A 58 -12.13 -14.24 3.31
N GLU A 59 -13.02 -15.22 3.17
CA GLU A 59 -12.68 -16.65 3.32
C GLU A 59 -11.56 -17.09 2.36
N ARG A 60 -11.50 -16.54 1.14
CA ARG A 60 -10.43 -16.88 0.19
C ARG A 60 -9.06 -16.41 0.69
N ILE A 61 -9.00 -15.25 1.34
CA ILE A 61 -7.77 -14.76 1.97
C ILE A 61 -7.39 -15.63 3.17
N ARG A 62 -8.37 -16.04 3.98
CA ARG A 62 -8.13 -16.96 5.11
C ARG A 62 -7.56 -18.30 4.65
N GLU A 63 -8.10 -18.85 3.56
CA GLU A 63 -7.62 -20.09 2.95
C GLU A 63 -6.21 -19.94 2.34
N HIS A 64 -5.90 -18.77 1.78
CA HIS A 64 -4.58 -18.50 1.17
C HIS A 64 -3.49 -18.13 2.20
N ALA A 65 -3.87 -17.62 3.37
CA ALA A 65 -2.92 -17.14 4.38
C ALA A 65 -1.86 -18.19 4.79
N PRO A 66 -2.18 -19.47 5.06
CA PRO A 66 -1.17 -20.49 5.36
C PRO A 66 -0.15 -20.72 4.23
N VAL A 67 -0.57 -20.56 2.97
CA VAL A 67 0.33 -20.68 1.80
C VAL A 67 1.33 -19.53 1.81
N LEU A 68 0.88 -18.31 2.13
CA LEU A 68 1.75 -17.13 2.25
C LEU A 68 2.75 -17.30 3.41
N GLU A 69 2.27 -17.76 4.57
CA GLU A 69 3.10 -18.01 5.75
C GLU A 69 4.20 -19.04 5.47
N GLU A 70 3.85 -20.18 4.86
CA GLU A 70 4.81 -21.23 4.49
C GLU A 70 5.80 -20.74 3.43
N ARG A 71 5.32 -20.08 2.37
CA ARG A 71 6.15 -19.69 1.24
C ARG A 71 7.15 -18.59 1.59
N TYR A 72 6.74 -17.59 2.38
CA TYR A 72 7.53 -16.38 2.63
C TYR A 72 8.07 -16.27 4.06
N GLY A 73 7.77 -17.24 4.94
CA GLY A 73 8.25 -17.23 6.32
C GLY A 73 7.65 -16.08 7.15
N VAL A 74 6.41 -15.70 6.86
CA VAL A 74 5.67 -14.63 7.54
C VAL A 74 4.62 -15.19 8.49
N THR A 75 4.03 -14.32 9.31
CA THR A 75 2.81 -14.58 10.08
C THR A 75 1.73 -13.62 9.62
N VAL A 76 0.54 -14.13 9.35
CA VAL A 76 -0.58 -13.35 8.80
C VAL A 76 -1.75 -13.33 9.77
N ALA A 77 -1.99 -12.16 10.37
CA ALA A 77 -3.20 -11.89 11.13
C ALA A 77 -4.30 -11.35 10.22
N ILE A 78 -5.46 -12.00 10.22
CA ILE A 78 -6.63 -11.52 9.49
C ILE A 78 -7.38 -10.50 10.36
N VAL A 79 -7.74 -9.36 9.78
CA VAL A 79 -8.51 -8.29 10.42
C VAL A 79 -9.82 -8.12 9.68
N ASP A 80 -10.94 -8.47 10.31
CA ASP A 80 -12.27 -8.32 9.73
C ASP A 80 -12.70 -6.85 9.65
N ASN A 81 -13.07 -6.40 8.45
CA ASN A 81 -13.86 -5.19 8.27
C ASN A 81 -15.35 -5.55 8.31
N ASP A 82 -16.04 -5.20 9.40
CA ASP A 82 -17.47 -5.43 9.60
C ASP A 82 -18.37 -4.47 8.79
N LYS A 83 -17.78 -3.49 8.10
CA LYS A 83 -18.47 -2.54 7.20
C LYS A 83 -17.77 -2.49 5.83
N PRO A 84 -17.78 -3.60 5.06
CA PRO A 84 -17.09 -3.67 3.77
C PRO A 84 -17.70 -2.78 2.68
N HIS A 85 -18.83 -2.12 2.96
CA HIS A 85 -19.46 -1.13 2.08
C HIS A 85 -19.04 0.31 2.42
N TRP A 86 -18.34 0.53 3.53
CA TRP A 86 -17.68 1.80 3.84
C TRP A 86 -16.33 1.85 3.12
N ASN A 87 -15.84 3.05 2.88
CA ASN A 87 -14.60 3.22 2.14
C ASN A 87 -13.36 2.91 3.03
N ASN A 88 -12.17 2.96 2.43
CA ASN A 88 -10.94 2.40 2.99
C ASN A 88 -10.42 3.09 4.28
N ALA A 89 -10.93 4.27 4.65
CA ALA A 89 -10.66 4.89 5.95
C ALA A 89 -11.06 3.97 7.12
N TYR A 90 -12.23 3.36 7.02
CA TYR A 90 -12.70 2.43 8.04
C TYR A 90 -11.91 1.11 8.01
N SER A 91 -11.56 0.61 6.83
CA SER A 91 -10.69 -0.57 6.66
C SER A 91 -9.32 -0.40 7.34
N LEU A 92 -8.71 0.78 7.26
CA LEU A 92 -7.46 1.04 7.97
C LEU A 92 -7.69 1.15 9.48
N TRP A 93 -8.77 1.79 9.90
CA TRP A 93 -9.09 1.94 11.33
C TRP A 93 -9.38 0.61 12.04
N THR A 94 -9.97 -0.38 11.36
CA THR A 94 -10.14 -1.72 11.96
C THR A 94 -8.82 -2.39 12.28
N ALA A 95 -7.74 -2.05 11.56
CA ALA A 95 -6.38 -2.52 11.80
C ALA A 95 -5.58 -1.67 12.81
N ARG A 96 -6.21 -0.73 13.53
CA ARG A 96 -5.50 0.23 14.42
C ARG A 96 -4.53 -0.39 15.42
N GLU A 97 -4.90 -1.53 16.01
CA GLU A 97 -4.04 -2.23 16.96
C GLU A 97 -2.75 -2.78 16.31
N ARG A 98 -2.78 -2.99 14.98
CA ARG A 98 -1.68 -3.57 14.21
C ARG A 98 -0.62 -2.54 13.87
N TYR A 99 -0.97 -1.26 13.70
CA TYR A 99 0.01 -0.21 13.41
C TYR A 99 0.50 0.60 14.63
N THR A 100 0.06 0.26 15.86
CA THR A 100 0.50 0.94 17.11
C THR A 100 2.02 0.95 17.29
N GLY A 101 2.70 -0.14 16.93
CA GLY A 101 4.17 -0.26 16.99
C GLY A 101 4.90 0.26 15.75
N GLY A 102 4.21 1.04 14.91
CA GLY A 102 4.64 1.44 13.58
C GLY A 102 4.43 0.33 12.54
N ALA A 103 4.11 0.72 11.31
CA ALA A 103 3.84 -0.19 10.22
C ALA A 103 4.21 0.37 8.84
N ILE A 104 4.41 -0.53 7.87
CA ILE A 104 4.23 -0.19 6.46
C ILE A 104 2.81 -0.57 6.07
N LEU A 105 2.05 0.38 5.55
CA LEU A 105 0.74 0.21 4.95
C LEU A 105 0.89 0.00 3.43
N VAL A 106 0.20 -1.00 2.89
CA VAL A 106 0.15 -1.29 1.45
C VAL A 106 -1.31 -1.49 1.03
N ASN A 107 -1.76 -0.79 -0.02
CA ASN A 107 -3.04 -1.09 -0.65
C ASN A 107 -2.95 -2.45 -1.38
N GLY A 108 -3.97 -3.30 -1.24
CA GLY A 108 -3.94 -4.67 -1.77
C GLY A 108 -4.00 -4.80 -3.30
N ASP A 109 -4.09 -3.69 -4.02
CA ASP A 109 -4.12 -3.60 -5.48
C ASP A 109 -2.80 -3.19 -6.11
N THR A 110 -1.76 -2.91 -5.33
CA THR A 110 -0.50 -2.41 -5.89
C THR A 110 0.45 -3.56 -6.23
N VAL A 111 1.11 -3.47 -7.38
CA VAL A 111 2.28 -4.27 -7.73
C VAL A 111 3.47 -3.35 -7.89
N HIS A 112 4.49 -3.52 -7.06
CA HIS A 112 5.68 -2.67 -7.00
C HIS A 112 6.89 -3.45 -6.43
N PRO A 113 8.14 -2.98 -6.65
CA PRO A 113 9.32 -3.65 -6.12
C PRO A 113 9.62 -3.27 -4.66
N SER A 114 10.27 -4.19 -3.93
CA SER A 114 10.66 -4.02 -2.52
C SER A 114 11.64 -2.87 -2.24
N SER A 115 12.19 -2.23 -3.29
CA SER A 115 12.98 -1.01 -3.16
C SER A 115 12.18 0.15 -2.56
N ILE A 116 10.86 0.16 -2.74
CA ILE A 116 9.98 1.21 -2.18
C ILE A 116 9.94 1.11 -0.66
N GLU A 117 9.72 -0.08 -0.11
CA GLU A 117 9.77 -0.32 1.33
C GLU A 117 11.15 -0.03 1.89
N ARG A 118 12.23 -0.41 1.19
CA ARG A 118 13.61 -0.06 1.59
C ARG A 118 13.81 1.45 1.70
N ASN A 119 13.31 2.22 0.73
CA ASN A 119 13.43 3.68 0.73
C ASN A 119 12.65 4.31 1.90
N LEU A 120 11.42 3.82 2.16
CA LEU A 120 10.61 4.28 3.29
C LEU A 120 11.30 4.01 4.63
N LEU A 121 11.82 2.79 4.84
CA LEU A 121 12.54 2.42 6.06
C LEU A 121 13.80 3.26 6.27
N ALA A 122 14.56 3.52 5.21
CA ALA A 122 15.75 4.36 5.27
C ALA A 122 15.41 5.81 5.66
N ALA A 123 14.34 6.37 5.07
CA ALA A 123 13.89 7.72 5.38
C ALA A 123 13.33 7.85 6.81
N ALA A 124 12.59 6.85 7.28
CA ALA A 124 12.01 6.83 8.63
C ALA A 124 13.07 6.78 9.76
N ALA A 125 14.32 6.44 9.44
CA ALA A 125 15.43 6.50 10.40
C ALA A 125 15.81 7.94 10.79
N ILE A 126 15.43 8.94 9.98
CA ILE A 126 15.76 10.35 10.19
C ILE A 126 14.55 11.28 10.19
N ASP A 127 13.43 10.85 9.61
CA ASP A 127 12.18 11.63 9.53
C ASP A 127 11.09 10.95 10.38
N PRO A 128 10.61 11.61 11.46
CA PRO A 128 9.59 11.03 12.34
C PRO A 128 8.17 11.15 11.81
N ARG A 129 7.96 11.74 10.62
CA ARG A 129 6.65 11.90 9.98
C ARG A 129 6.13 10.57 9.41
N LEU A 130 4.85 10.53 9.12
CA LEU A 130 4.28 9.48 8.27
C LEU A 130 4.73 9.75 6.82
N LEU A 131 5.31 8.75 6.18
CA LEU A 131 5.96 8.90 4.89
C LEU A 131 5.15 8.24 3.78
N LEU A 132 4.82 9.00 2.75
CA LEU A 132 4.15 8.51 1.55
C LEU A 132 5.18 8.12 0.48
N ALA A 133 5.08 6.93 -0.11
CA ALA A 133 5.80 6.61 -1.33
C ALA A 133 5.16 7.38 -2.49
N LEU A 134 5.97 8.23 -3.13
CA LEU A 134 5.53 9.19 -4.14
C LEU A 134 6.21 8.88 -5.48
N ASP A 135 5.44 8.59 -6.51
CA ASP A 135 5.94 8.56 -7.87
C ASP A 135 6.00 9.98 -8.43
N ASP A 136 7.21 10.51 -8.56
CA ASP A 136 7.56 11.79 -9.15
C ASP A 136 8.15 11.67 -10.57
N HIS A 137 8.01 10.49 -11.19
CA HIS A 137 8.55 10.15 -12.51
C HIS A 137 7.47 9.92 -13.58
N LYS A 138 6.32 9.34 -13.22
CA LYS A 138 5.22 9.11 -14.15
C LYS A 138 4.48 10.39 -14.51
N GLN A 139 3.89 10.39 -15.70
CA GLN A 139 2.95 11.42 -16.08
C GLN A 139 1.66 11.27 -15.29
N LEU A 140 1.32 12.30 -14.51
CA LEU A 140 0.12 12.33 -13.69
C LEU A 140 -1.14 12.35 -14.54
N THR A 141 -2.15 11.59 -14.10
CA THR A 141 -3.47 11.53 -14.70
C THR A 141 -4.51 12.22 -13.81
N ASP A 142 -5.74 12.35 -14.30
CA ASP A 142 -6.84 12.91 -13.50
C ASP A 142 -7.29 11.98 -12.36
N GLU A 143 -7.12 10.67 -12.55
CA GLU A 143 -7.52 9.63 -11.59
C GLU A 143 -6.47 9.40 -10.47
N ALA A 144 -5.23 9.85 -10.71
CA ALA A 144 -4.10 9.70 -9.78
C ALA A 144 -4.36 10.36 -8.43
N MET A 145 -3.90 9.71 -7.35
CA MET A 145 -3.88 10.32 -6.01
C MET A 145 -2.73 11.32 -5.90
N LYS A 146 -2.97 12.52 -6.43
CA LYS A 146 -1.98 13.59 -6.50
C LYS A 146 -1.59 14.11 -5.12
N VAL A 147 -0.31 14.43 -4.96
CA VAL A 147 0.26 15.04 -3.75
C VAL A 147 0.99 16.33 -4.10
N ARG A 148 0.69 17.42 -3.39
CA ARG A 148 1.47 18.65 -3.40
C ARG A 148 2.34 18.72 -2.15
N VAL A 149 3.60 19.10 -2.32
CA VAL A 149 4.59 19.17 -1.25
C VAL A 149 5.12 20.60 -1.13
N GLY A 150 5.19 21.11 0.10
CA GLY A 150 5.75 22.40 0.45
C GLY A 150 6.91 22.29 1.44
N ALA A 151 7.33 23.42 2.01
CA ALA A 151 8.48 23.47 2.93
C ALA A 151 8.30 22.62 4.20
N GLY A 152 7.05 22.42 4.65
CA GLY A 152 6.71 21.66 5.86
C GLY A 152 6.41 20.17 5.65
N GLY A 153 6.42 19.69 4.40
CA GLY A 153 5.92 18.35 4.04
C GLY A 153 4.74 18.42 3.08
N VAL A 154 3.86 17.42 3.13
CA VAL A 154 2.66 17.39 2.27
C VAL A 154 1.72 18.53 2.64
N GLU A 155 1.26 19.28 1.63
CA GLU A 155 0.26 20.35 1.79
C GLU A 155 -1.14 19.89 1.36
N LEU A 156 -1.21 19.04 0.34
CA LEU A 156 -2.47 18.55 -0.22
C LEU A 156 -2.30 17.15 -0.80
N ILE A 157 -3.13 16.21 -0.37
CA ILE A 157 -3.29 14.88 -0.97
C ILE A 157 -4.73 14.70 -1.42
N HIS A 158 -4.96 14.74 -2.73
CA HIS A 158 -6.32 14.71 -3.27
C HIS A 158 -6.36 14.48 -4.80
N LYS A 159 -7.31 13.69 -5.31
CA LYS A 159 -7.48 13.40 -6.75
C LYS A 159 -7.89 14.61 -7.62
N ARG A 160 -8.82 15.44 -7.14
CA ARG A 160 -9.40 16.57 -7.91
C ARG A 160 -8.49 17.82 -8.06
N GLN A 161 -7.24 17.78 -7.63
CA GLN A 161 -6.33 18.93 -7.82
C GLN A 161 -5.69 18.92 -9.23
N PRO A 162 -5.26 20.09 -9.76
CA PRO A 162 -4.56 20.16 -11.04
C PRO A 162 -3.24 19.39 -11.02
N THR A 163 -2.93 18.68 -12.11
CA THR A 163 -1.71 17.88 -12.25
C THR A 163 -0.45 18.75 -12.19
N GLU A 164 -0.51 19.97 -12.74
CA GLU A 164 0.62 20.91 -12.81
C GLU A 164 1.05 21.45 -11.44
N SER A 165 0.17 21.33 -10.45
CA SER A 165 0.42 21.78 -9.07
C SER A 165 0.90 20.65 -8.15
N ALA A 166 0.91 19.41 -8.64
CA ALA A 166 1.28 18.24 -7.87
C ALA A 166 2.77 17.91 -8.06
N ALA A 167 3.39 17.41 -7.00
CA ALA A 167 4.76 16.90 -7.00
C ALA A 167 4.85 15.45 -7.50
N GLY A 168 3.75 14.69 -7.42
CA GLY A 168 3.70 13.29 -7.83
C GLY A 168 2.40 12.59 -7.45
N GLU A 169 2.37 11.28 -7.64
CA GLU A 169 1.28 10.37 -7.31
C GLU A 169 1.63 9.55 -6.07
N TYR A 170 0.76 9.57 -5.06
CA TYR A 170 0.84 8.62 -3.95
C TYR A 170 0.42 7.24 -4.43
N ILE A 171 1.31 6.27 -4.29
CA ILE A 171 1.15 4.95 -4.93
C ILE A 171 0.37 3.93 -4.08
N GLY A 172 -0.18 4.34 -2.93
CA GLY A 172 -0.85 3.42 -2.01
C GLY A 172 0.08 2.68 -1.03
N VAL A 173 1.34 3.12 -0.89
CA VAL A 173 2.33 2.55 0.05
C VAL A 173 2.85 3.64 0.99
N SER A 174 2.71 3.46 2.30
CA SER A 174 3.17 4.44 3.29
C SER A 174 3.79 3.81 4.52
N LEU A 175 4.67 4.54 5.20
CA LEU A 175 5.20 4.18 6.50
C LEU A 175 4.55 5.01 7.59
N ILE A 176 3.93 4.33 8.54
CA ILE A 176 3.29 4.89 9.73
C ILE A 176 4.28 4.73 10.91
N PRO A 177 4.87 5.82 11.44
CA PRO A 177 5.71 5.74 12.61
C PRO A 177 4.86 5.50 13.86
N ALA A 178 5.40 4.77 14.83
CA ALA A 178 4.69 4.46 16.08
C ALA A 178 4.19 5.72 16.81
N GLY A 179 4.95 6.81 16.75
CA GLY A 179 4.61 8.08 17.39
C GLY A 179 3.38 8.79 16.80
N LEU A 180 2.91 8.39 15.60
CA LEU A 180 1.71 8.96 14.95
C LEU A 180 0.54 7.98 14.89
N ALA A 181 0.66 6.77 15.45
CA ALA A 181 -0.41 5.78 15.39
C ALA A 181 -1.72 6.27 16.04
N ASP A 182 -1.63 6.93 17.19
CA ASP A 182 -2.81 7.45 17.90
C ASP A 182 -3.45 8.63 17.15
N ASP A 183 -2.63 9.51 16.57
CA ASP A 183 -3.11 10.65 15.79
C ASP A 183 -3.78 10.19 14.49
N LEU A 184 -3.18 9.20 13.81
CA LEU A 184 -3.81 8.55 12.65
C LEU A 184 -5.12 7.88 13.04
N THR A 185 -5.18 7.16 14.17
CA THR A 185 -6.41 6.52 14.64
C THR A 185 -7.55 7.55 14.81
N LYS A 186 -7.26 8.68 15.45
CA LYS A 186 -8.23 9.78 15.64
C LYS A 186 -8.62 10.43 14.31
N ALA A 187 -7.66 10.65 13.42
CA ALA A 187 -7.91 11.22 12.10
C ALA A 187 -8.82 10.32 11.26
N LEU A 188 -8.58 9.01 11.24
CA LEU A 188 -9.43 8.04 10.56
C LEU A 188 -10.84 8.03 11.13
N GLU A 189 -10.98 8.03 12.46
CA GLU A 189 -12.27 8.08 13.15
C GLU A 189 -13.06 9.34 12.80
N ALA A 190 -12.41 10.51 12.84
CA ALA A 190 -13.01 11.76 12.41
C ALA A 190 -13.45 11.71 10.93
N THR A 191 -12.64 11.11 10.06
CA THR A 191 -12.92 11.00 8.63
C THR A 191 -14.17 10.18 8.34
N PHE A 192 -14.24 8.92 8.79
CA PHE A 192 -15.41 8.08 8.49
C PHE A 192 -16.66 8.49 9.29
N THR A 193 -16.50 9.14 10.45
CA THR A 193 -17.64 9.68 11.22
C THR A 193 -18.26 10.88 10.51
N ARG A 194 -17.43 11.71 9.86
CA ARG A 194 -17.88 12.83 9.03
C ARG A 194 -18.60 12.32 7.79
N ASP A 195 -18.00 11.38 7.07
CA ASP A 195 -18.56 10.77 5.87
C ASP A 195 -17.89 9.41 5.62
N HIS A 196 -18.67 8.34 5.72
CA HIS A 196 -18.22 6.96 5.55
C HIS A 196 -17.75 6.59 4.13
N THR A 197 -17.94 7.48 3.15
CA THR A 197 -17.46 7.33 1.78
C THR A 197 -16.06 7.88 1.57
N LEU A 198 -15.47 8.53 2.58
CA LEU A 198 -14.13 9.12 2.50
C LEU A 198 -13.02 8.08 2.65
N TYR A 199 -11.89 8.40 2.03
CA TYR A 199 -10.72 7.53 1.97
C TYR A 199 -9.77 7.78 3.16
N TYR A 200 -8.83 6.87 3.45
CA TYR A 200 -7.84 7.11 4.48
C TYR A 200 -6.91 8.28 4.12
N GLU A 201 -6.78 8.59 2.83
CA GLU A 201 -6.06 9.76 2.33
C GLU A 201 -6.71 11.07 2.81
N ASP A 202 -8.03 11.10 3.03
CA ASP A 202 -8.71 12.22 3.68
C ASP A 202 -8.30 12.37 5.15
N ALA A 203 -7.96 11.26 5.83
CA ALA A 203 -7.35 11.31 7.17
C ALA A 203 -5.88 11.73 7.11
N TYR A 204 -5.13 11.32 6.08
CA TYR A 204 -3.76 11.81 5.84
C TYR A 204 -3.75 13.32 5.59
N GLN A 205 -4.78 13.88 4.94
CA GLN A 205 -4.91 15.32 4.79
C GLN A 205 -4.99 16.05 6.14
N LEU A 206 -5.69 15.50 7.14
CA LEU A 206 -5.75 16.09 8.50
C LEU A 206 -4.36 16.11 9.18
N LEU A 207 -3.57 15.05 8.99
CA LEU A 207 -2.20 14.98 9.50
C LEU A 207 -1.24 15.89 8.70
N ALA A 208 -1.47 16.05 7.39
CA ALA A 208 -0.71 16.95 6.52
C ALA A 208 -0.87 18.42 6.97
N GLU A 209 -2.10 18.83 7.31
CA GLU A 209 -2.40 20.15 7.88
C GLU A 209 -1.67 20.43 9.20
N ALA A 210 -1.33 19.37 9.95
CA ALA A 210 -0.53 19.43 11.17
C ALA A 210 1.00 19.30 10.91
N GLY A 211 1.45 19.20 9.66
CA GLY A 211 2.86 19.05 9.29
C GLY A 211 3.44 17.66 9.60
N GLN A 212 2.58 16.64 9.77
CA GLN A 212 2.97 15.30 10.21
C GLN A 212 3.20 14.31 9.06
N ILE A 213 3.08 14.75 7.80
CA ILE A 213 3.24 13.91 6.61
C ILE A 213 4.44 14.39 5.78
N GLY A 214 5.33 13.45 5.43
CA GLY A 214 6.42 13.61 4.46
C GLY A 214 6.24 12.69 3.25
N THR A 215 7.16 12.78 2.29
CA THR A 215 7.17 11.91 1.10
C THR A 215 8.56 11.32 0.87
N VAL A 216 8.60 10.19 0.19
CA VAL A 216 9.81 9.52 -0.29
C VAL A 216 9.58 9.13 -1.73
N SER A 217 10.48 9.55 -2.63
CA SER A 217 10.37 9.17 -4.04
C SER A 217 10.48 7.64 -4.21
N THR A 218 9.66 7.08 -5.08
CA THR A 218 9.78 5.68 -5.51
C THR A 218 11.05 5.43 -6.32
N GLY A 219 11.65 6.47 -6.89
CA GLY A 219 12.63 6.38 -7.97
C GLY A 219 11.99 5.89 -9.28
N PRO A 220 12.79 5.71 -10.34
CA PRO A 220 12.33 5.34 -11.67
C PRO A 220 12.04 3.84 -11.77
N VAL A 221 11.13 3.34 -10.93
CA VAL A 221 10.74 1.93 -10.87
C VAL A 221 9.36 1.71 -11.49
N ALA A 222 9.17 0.52 -12.07
CA ALA A 222 7.86 0.14 -12.57
C ALA A 222 6.95 -0.30 -11.42
N TRP A 223 5.73 0.23 -11.40
CA TRP A 223 4.67 -0.17 -10.48
C TRP A 223 3.30 0.06 -11.15
N THR A 224 2.23 -0.50 -10.61
CA THR A 224 0.84 -0.18 -11.00
C THR A 224 -0.14 -0.45 -9.88
N GLU A 225 -1.23 0.33 -9.82
CA GLU A 225 -2.47 -0.07 -9.13
C GLU A 225 -3.28 -0.94 -10.09
N VAL A 226 -3.81 -2.07 -9.63
CA VAL A 226 -4.63 -2.99 -10.42
C VAL A 226 -6.10 -2.69 -10.18
N ASP A 227 -6.62 -1.85 -11.07
CA ASP A 227 -7.95 -1.27 -10.98
C ASP A 227 -8.91 -1.83 -12.03
N ASP A 228 -8.40 -2.12 -13.23
CA ASP A 228 -9.10 -2.82 -14.30
C ASP A 228 -8.23 -3.88 -15.03
N HIS A 229 -8.78 -4.53 -16.06
CA HIS A 229 -8.08 -5.58 -16.81
C HIS A 229 -6.84 -5.08 -17.57
N ALA A 230 -6.78 -3.80 -17.96
CA ALA A 230 -5.61 -3.22 -18.60
C ALA A 230 -4.47 -3.08 -17.57
N ASP A 231 -4.78 -2.58 -16.37
CA ASP A 231 -3.82 -2.50 -15.28
C ASP A 231 -3.34 -3.89 -14.84
N TRP A 232 -4.24 -4.87 -14.80
CA TRP A 232 -3.87 -6.24 -14.51
C TRP A 232 -2.89 -6.82 -15.54
N ALA A 233 -3.06 -6.47 -16.82
CA ALA A 233 -2.08 -6.83 -17.85
C ALA A 233 -0.73 -6.13 -17.65
N VAL A 234 -0.72 -4.86 -17.21
CA VAL A 234 0.50 -4.12 -16.84
C VAL A 234 1.20 -4.77 -15.66
N ALA A 235 0.49 -5.11 -14.59
CA ALA A 235 1.05 -5.80 -13.42
C ALA A 235 1.77 -7.10 -13.81
N ARG A 236 1.18 -7.89 -14.71
CA ARG A 236 1.79 -9.11 -15.24
C ARG A 236 3.03 -8.82 -16.10
N ALA A 237 3.09 -7.68 -16.79
CA ALA A 237 4.24 -7.30 -17.59
C ALA A 237 5.41 -6.87 -16.70
N ILE A 238 5.15 -6.11 -15.64
CA ILE A 238 6.17 -5.69 -14.66
C ILE A 238 6.95 -6.89 -14.11
N LEU A 239 6.26 -7.99 -13.77
CA LEU A 239 6.90 -9.19 -13.21
C LEU A 239 7.54 -10.12 -14.25
N ARG A 240 7.32 -9.88 -15.55
CA ARG A 240 7.97 -10.64 -16.63
C ARG A 240 9.30 -10.04 -17.05
N GLU A 241 9.50 -8.74 -16.78
CA GLU A 241 10.78 -8.11 -17.03
C GLU A 241 11.79 -8.64 -16.00
N PRO A 242 12.91 -9.24 -16.43
CA PRO A 242 13.95 -9.64 -15.48
C PRO A 242 14.42 -8.39 -14.74
N SER A 243 14.38 -8.45 -13.41
CA SER A 243 14.88 -7.37 -12.56
C SER A 243 16.31 -7.04 -12.97
N ALA A 244 16.51 -5.84 -13.51
CA ALA A 244 17.83 -5.29 -13.78
C ALA A 244 18.45 -4.82 -12.47
N GLU A 245 18.61 -5.71 -11.49
CA GLU A 245 19.48 -5.45 -10.36
C GLU A 245 20.92 -5.76 -10.79
N PRO A 246 21.87 -4.82 -10.63
CA PRO A 246 23.28 -5.11 -10.86
C PRO A 246 23.71 -6.19 -9.87
N GLY A 247 24.03 -7.37 -10.42
CA GLY A 247 24.28 -8.57 -9.67
C GLY A 247 25.29 -8.39 -8.53
N ALA A 248 24.95 -8.95 -7.37
CA ALA A 248 25.93 -9.42 -6.42
C ALA A 248 26.82 -10.44 -7.14
N ALA A 249 27.95 -9.98 -7.67
CA ALA A 249 28.96 -10.82 -8.26
C ALA A 249 29.33 -11.89 -7.24
N ALA A 250 29.07 -13.15 -7.61
CA ALA A 250 29.55 -14.31 -6.91
C ALA A 250 31.07 -14.19 -6.73
N VAL A 251 31.51 -13.97 -5.50
CA VAL A 251 32.90 -14.25 -5.11
C VAL A 251 33.08 -15.75 -5.21
N LYS A 252 33.56 -16.21 -6.36
CA LYS A 252 34.17 -17.53 -6.54
C LYS A 252 35.65 -17.33 -6.86
N GLY A 253 36.46 -17.51 -5.83
CA GLY A 253 37.77 -18.15 -5.88
C GLY A 253 38.90 -17.42 -6.61
N LEU A 254 39.88 -16.97 -5.83
CA LEU A 254 41.24 -17.53 -5.80
C LEU A 254 41.85 -17.28 -4.43
#